data_AF-G1PYA3-F1
#
_entry.id   AF-G1PYA3-F1
#
_cell.length_a   1.000
_cell.length_b   1.000
_cell.length_c   1.000
_cell.angle_alpha   90.00
_cell.angle_beta   90.00
_cell.angle_gamma   90.00
#
_symmetry.space_group_name_H-M   'P 1'
#
loop_
_entity.id
_entity.type
_entity.pdbx_description
1 polymer ?
#
loop_
_entity_poly.entity_id
_entity_poly.type
_entity_poly.pdbx_seq_one_letter_code
_entity_poly.pdbx_strand_id
1 'polypeptide(L)' 'LYEVHGIKYLYGSISTTLYVASGITVDWAYDSGIKYSFSFELRDTGRYGFLLPATQIIPTAQETWMAIRTILKHTLRHPY' A
#
# COMPACT_ATOMS: atom_id res chain seq x y z
N LEU A 1 -8.75 -4.24 -0.16
CA LEU A 1 -7.99 -5.08 0.78
C LEU A 1 -8.93 -5.90 1.66
N TYR A 2 -9.82 -5.27 2.42
CA TYR A 2 -10.73 -5.95 3.37
C TYR A 2 -11.58 -7.08 2.76
N GLU A 3 -12.11 -6.92 1.54
CA GLU A 3 -13.07 -7.87 0.94
C GLU A 3 -12.50 -9.27 0.64
N VAL A 4 -11.17 -9.44 0.56
CA VAL A 4 -10.58 -10.73 0.18
C VAL A 4 -10.41 -11.64 1.40
N HIS A 5 -9.75 -11.14 2.46
CA HIS A 5 -9.38 -11.92 3.64
C HIS A 5 -9.76 -11.24 4.97
N GLY A 6 -10.52 -10.15 4.95
CA GLY A 6 -10.96 -9.43 6.16
C GLY A 6 -9.87 -8.61 6.84
N ILE A 7 -8.70 -8.40 6.21
CA ILE A 7 -7.61 -7.63 6.79
C ILE A 7 -7.90 -6.13 6.70
N LYS A 8 -7.74 -5.46 7.84
CA LYS A 8 -7.91 -4.01 7.97
C LYS A 8 -6.55 -3.33 7.79
N TYR A 9 -6.51 -2.39 6.86
CA TYR A 9 -5.37 -1.51 6.62
C TYR A 9 -5.70 -0.09 7.06
N LEU A 10 -4.74 0.60 7.68
CA LEU A 10 -4.82 2.03 7.92
C LEU A 10 -4.38 2.78 6.66
N TYR A 11 -4.94 3.97 6.43
CA TYR A 11 -4.63 4.80 5.26
C TYR A 11 -4.57 6.28 5.65
N GLY A 12 -3.75 7.04 4.93
CA GLY A 12 -3.53 8.46 5.16
C GLY A 12 -2.17 8.91 4.62
N SER A 13 -1.79 10.15 4.90
CA SER A 13 -0.44 10.62 4.62
C SER A 13 0.56 9.91 5.52
N ILE A 14 1.74 9.58 4.98
CA ILE A 14 2.79 8.85 5.70
C ILE A 14 3.15 9.53 7.02
N SER A 15 3.25 10.87 7.02
CA SER A 15 3.58 11.65 8.22
C SER A 15 2.60 11.49 9.36
N THR A 16 1.32 11.27 9.06
CA THR A 16 0.24 11.13 10.05
C THR A 16 -0.08 9.68 10.40
N THR A 17 0.17 8.74 9.48
CA THR A 17 -0.22 7.33 9.63
C THR A 17 0.93 6.48 10.17
N LEU A 18 2.18 6.84 9.87
CA LEU A 18 3.38 6.16 10.34
C LEU A 18 4.22 7.10 11.21
N TYR A 19 4.97 7.99 10.58
CA TYR A 19 5.82 8.99 11.20
C TYR A 19 6.33 9.97 10.15
N VAL A 20 6.83 11.13 10.60
CA VAL A 20 7.44 12.13 9.70
C VAL A 20 8.75 11.59 9.14
N ALA A 21 8.82 11.48 7.81
CA ALA A 21 10.02 11.08 7.07
C ALA A 21 10.22 12.04 5.89
N SER A 22 11.48 12.34 5.55
CA SER A 22 11.84 13.15 4.38
C SER A 22 12.64 12.32 3.37
N GLY A 23 12.63 12.73 2.10
CA GLY A 23 13.39 12.07 1.04
C GLY A 23 12.83 10.70 0.62
N ILE A 24 11.55 10.43 0.90
CA ILE A 24 10.91 9.17 0.53
C ILE A 24 10.49 9.16 -0.94
N THR A 25 10.49 7.98 -1.55
CA THR A 25 10.25 7.80 -2.99
C THR A 25 8.91 8.35 -3.46
N VAL A 26 7.85 8.20 -2.65
CA VAL A 26 6.51 8.65 -3.03
C VAL A 26 6.35 10.16 -3.04
N ASP A 27 7.04 10.88 -2.14
CA ASP A 27 7.04 12.35 -2.15
C ASP A 27 7.78 12.87 -3.38
N TRP A 28 8.97 12.30 -3.67
CA TRP A 28 9.71 12.65 -4.88
C TRP A 28 8.91 12.37 -6.17
N ALA A 29 8.23 11.22 -6.24
CA ALA A 29 7.41 10.85 -7.39
C ALA A 29 6.23 11.83 -7.56
N TYR A 30 5.56 12.16 -6.45
CA TYR A 30 4.45 13.11 -6.45
C TYR A 30 4.90 14.52 -6.88
N ASP A 31 6.01 15.02 -6.32
CA ASP A 31 6.59 16.32 -6.70
C ASP A 31 7.08 16.36 -8.16
N SER A 32 7.43 15.19 -8.72
CA SER A 32 7.78 15.03 -10.14
C SER A 32 6.56 14.93 -11.06
N GLY A 33 5.34 15.11 -10.54
CA GLY A 33 4.08 15.10 -11.31
C GLY A 33 3.39 13.74 -11.38
N ILE A 34 3.86 12.71 -10.68
CA ILE A 34 3.19 11.41 -10.61
C ILE A 34 2.10 11.48 -9.54
N LYS A 35 0.90 11.94 -9.95
CA LYS A 35 -0.26 12.15 -9.06
C LYS A 35 -0.63 10.95 -8.20
N TYR A 36 -0.55 9.75 -8.75
CA TYR A 36 -0.95 8.50 -8.09
C TYR A 36 0.25 7.78 -7.46
N SER A 37 0.83 8.38 -6.42
CA SER A 37 1.99 7.86 -5.70
C SER A 37 1.57 7.26 -4.34
N PHE A 38 1.88 5.98 -4.10
CA PHE A 38 1.45 5.22 -2.92
C PHE A 38 2.56 4.32 -2.37
N SER A 39 2.63 4.21 -1.04
CA SER A 39 3.43 3.21 -0.34
C SER A 39 2.52 2.17 0.32
N PHE A 40 2.93 0.91 0.30
CA PHE A 40 2.22 -0.19 0.95
C PHE A 40 3.12 -0.82 2.02
N GLU A 41 2.69 -0.75 3.27
CA GLU A 41 3.19 -1.61 4.35
C GLU A 41 2.27 -2.82 4.47
N LEU A 42 2.78 -4.02 4.16
CA LEU A 42 1.96 -5.24 4.05
C LEU A 42 1.78 -5.92 5.42
N ARG A 43 1.37 -7.20 5.41
CA ARG A 43 1.25 -7.97 6.65
C ARG A 43 2.63 -8.15 7.31
N ASP A 44 2.72 -8.28 8.63
CA ASP A 44 1.65 -8.15 9.63
C ASP A 44 1.83 -6.89 10.50
N THR A 45 1.13 -6.81 11.63
CA THR A 45 1.23 -5.68 12.56
C THR A 45 2.27 -5.90 13.67
N GLY A 46 3.29 -6.71 13.43
CA GLY A 46 4.43 -6.90 14.33
C GLY A 46 4.49 -8.24 15.07
N ARG A 47 3.62 -9.21 14.78
CA ARG A 47 3.71 -10.55 15.39
C ARG A 47 4.87 -11.35 14.79
N TYR A 48 4.99 -11.33 13.47
CA TYR A 48 6.09 -11.90 12.72
C TYR A 48 6.98 -10.82 12.09
N GLY A 49 6.40 -9.65 11.77
CA GLY A 49 7.09 -8.56 11.12
C GLY A 49 7.77 -9.03 9.83
N PHE A 50 9.07 -8.76 9.72
CA PHE A 50 9.88 -9.17 8.56
C PHE A 50 10.01 -10.69 8.39
N LEU A 51 9.74 -11.49 9.43
CA LEU A 51 9.82 -12.95 9.39
C LEU A 51 8.44 -13.60 9.18
N LEU A 52 7.60 -12.96 8.38
CA LEU A 52 6.27 -13.45 8.04
C LEU A 52 6.34 -14.87 7.43
N PRO A 53 5.56 -15.85 7.93
CA PRO A 53 5.61 -17.22 7.42
C PRO A 53 5.31 -17.31 5.92
N ALA A 54 6.02 -18.20 5.21
CA ALA A 54 5.83 -18.39 3.76
C ALA A 54 4.37 -18.74 3.38
N THR A 55 3.62 -19.37 4.29
CA THR A 55 2.19 -19.66 4.11
C THR A 55 1.32 -18.40 3.98
N GLN A 56 1.81 -17.24 4.40
CA GLN A 56 1.13 -15.94 4.27
C GLN A 56 1.44 -15.21 2.96
N ILE A 57 2.37 -15.71 2.13
CA ILE A 57 2.75 -15.05 0.86
C ILE A 57 1.54 -14.94 -0.07
N ILE A 58 0.87 -16.07 -0.37
CA ILE A 58 -0.25 -16.09 -1.31
C ILE A 58 -1.46 -15.29 -0.77
N PRO A 59 -1.89 -15.44 0.50
CA PRO A 59 -2.95 -14.60 1.05
C PRO A 59 -2.66 -13.10 0.97
N THR A 60 -1.44 -12.69 1.32
CA THR A 60 -1.01 -11.28 1.26
C THR A 60 -1.00 -10.76 -0.17
N ALA A 61 -0.51 -11.56 -1.13
CA ALA A 61 -0.50 -11.18 -2.54
C ALA A 61 -1.92 -11.02 -3.11
N GLN A 62 -2.86 -11.91 -2.77
CA GLN A 62 -4.23 -11.85 -3.26
C GLN A 62 -4.97 -10.57 -2.85
N GLU A 63 -4.89 -10.19 -1.57
CA GLU A 63 -5.54 -8.96 -1.09
C GLU A 63 -4.84 -7.68 -1.57
N THR A 64 -3.52 -7.72 -1.71
CA THR A 64 -2.71 -6.61 -2.25
C THR A 64 -3.03 -6.40 -3.73
N TRP A 65 -3.15 -7.47 -4.50
CA TRP A 65 -3.50 -7.42 -5.92
C TRP A 65 -4.84 -6.72 -6.16
N MET A 66 -5.83 -6.95 -5.30
CA MET A 66 -7.10 -6.25 -5.39
C MET A 66 -6.96 -4.73 -5.18
N ALA A 67 -6.08 -4.27 -4.28
CA ALA A 67 -5.80 -2.85 -4.13
C ALA A 67 -5.10 -2.26 -5.36
N ILE A 68 -4.08 -2.95 -5.88
CA ILE A 68 -3.36 -2.53 -7.09
C ILE A 68 -4.33 -2.40 -8.27
N ARG A 69 -5.20 -3.40 -8.49
CA ARG A 69 -6.22 -3.34 -9.55
C ARG A 69 -7.15 -2.15 -9.38
N THR A 70 -7.54 -1.79 -8.16
CA THR A 70 -8.39 -0.62 -7.91
C THR A 70 -7.67 0.67 -8.27
N ILE A 71 -6.41 0.83 -7.85
CA ILE A 71 -5.58 2.00 -8.21
C ILE A 71 -5.42 2.09 -9.72
N LEU A 72 -5.00 1.01 -10.39
CA LEU A 72 -4.80 0.99 -11.84
C LEU A 72 -6.09 1.31 -12.60
N LYS A 73 -7.24 0.76 -12.18
CA LYS A 73 -8.54 1.11 -12.78
C LYS A 73 -8.90 2.57 -12.56
N HIS A 74 -8.57 3.13 -11.40
CA HIS A 74 -8.81 4.55 -11.12
C HIS A 74 -7.94 5.41 -12.03
N THR A 75 -6.63 5.16 -12.09
CA THR A 75 -5.69 5.86 -12.97
C THR A 75 -6.10 5.76 -14.45
N LEU A 76 -6.53 4.58 -14.92
CA LEU A 76 -7.01 4.41 -16.29
C LEU A 76 -8.22 5.29 -16.61
N ARG A 77 -9.11 5.51 -15.64
CA ARG A 77 -10.33 6.33 -15.80
C ARG A 77 -10.09 7.83 -15.56
N HIS A 78 -8.95 8.20 -14.98
CA HIS A 78 -8.59 9.55 -14.61
C HIS A 78 -7.16 9.83 -15.09
N PRO A 79 -6.97 10.18 -16.37
CA PRO A 79 -5.65 10.26 -16.97
C PRO A 79 -4.76 11.38 -16.39
N TYR A 80 -5.33 12.33 -15.63
CA TYR A 80 -4.62 13.42 -14.95
C TYR A 80 -5.34 13.93 -13.71
#